data_AF-A0A9D9PCB0-F1
#
_entry.id   AF-A0A9D9PCB0-F1
#
_cell.length_a   1.000
_cell.length_b   1.000
_cell.length_c   1.000
_cell.angle_alpha   90.00
_cell.angle_beta   90.00
_cell.angle_gamma   90.00
#
_symmetry.space_group_name_H-M   'P 1'
#
loop_
_entity.id
_entity.type
_entity.pdbx_description
1 polymer ?
#
loop_
_entity_poly.entity_id
_entity_poly.type
_entity_poly.pdbx_seq_one_letter_code
_entity_poly.pdbx_strand_id
1 'polypeptide(L)'
;MARIFLEGSPNNMSHNCPRNSQHIVNQSSSFSHPRYQTNWGKFAVWKPEWDRHDIIHTFKMILCTDKPWIVTSEANLPSLEGYTKSQAIEIARNLLLESNCKKVIAVSIHAKKSILDFHKN
;
A
#
# COMPACT_ATOMS: atom_id res chain seq x y z
N MET A 1 -12.60 15.16 11.33
CA MET A 1 -12.71 14.65 9.96
C MET A 1 -11.31 14.52 9.39
N ALA A 2 -10.96 13.36 8.83
CA ALA A 2 -9.61 13.12 8.27
C ALA A 2 -9.66 13.08 6.74
N ARG A 3 -8.54 13.38 6.10
CA ARG A 3 -8.33 13.27 4.65
C ARG A 3 -7.55 11.99 4.34
N ILE A 4 -8.21 11.06 3.68
CA ILE A 4 -7.65 9.76 3.28
C ILE A 4 -7.32 9.85 1.80
N PHE A 5 -6.07 9.55 1.45
CA PHE A 5 -5.67 9.40 0.05
C PHE A 5 -5.67 7.92 -0.33
N LEU A 6 -6.52 7.53 -1.28
CA LEU A 6 -6.57 6.17 -1.80
C LEU A 6 -5.69 6.03 -3.04
N GLU A 7 -4.88 4.99 -3.04
CA GLU A 7 -3.95 4.67 -4.13
C GLU A 7 -3.99 3.18 -4.49
N GLY A 8 -4.03 2.88 -5.78
CA GLY A 8 -4.07 1.52 -6.28
C GLY A 8 -4.86 1.40 -7.58
N SER A 9 -5.20 0.16 -7.96
CA SER A 9 -6.07 -0.08 -9.10
C SER A 9 -7.48 0.49 -8.84
N PRO A 10 -8.08 1.27 -9.77
CA PRO A 10 -9.45 1.76 -9.65
C PRO A 10 -10.46 0.66 -9.34
N ASN A 11 -10.26 -0.54 -9.88
CA ASN A 11 -11.14 -1.68 -9.61
C ASN A 11 -11.04 -2.15 -8.16
N ASN A 12 -9.84 -2.22 -7.59
CA ASN A 12 -9.69 -2.64 -6.19
C ASN A 12 -10.19 -1.56 -5.24
N MET A 13 -9.92 -0.29 -5.58
CA MET A 13 -10.37 0.85 -4.78
C MET A 13 -11.89 0.96 -4.79
N SER A 14 -12.56 0.87 -5.94
CA SER A 14 -14.01 1.05 -6.04
C SER A 14 -14.81 0.03 -5.24
N HIS A 15 -14.36 -1.22 -5.19
CA HIS A 15 -15.01 -2.29 -4.43
C HIS A 15 -14.79 -2.15 -2.92
N ASN A 16 -13.63 -1.64 -2.51
CA ASN A 16 -13.23 -1.56 -1.10
C ASN A 16 -13.35 -0.15 -0.50
N CYS A 17 -13.75 0.86 -1.28
CA CYS A 17 -13.90 2.23 -0.83
C CYS A 17 -15.13 2.33 0.10
N PRO A 18 -15.00 2.98 1.27
CA PRO A 18 -16.13 3.17 2.17
C PRO A 18 -17.19 4.07 1.52
N ARG A 19 -18.38 3.52 1.27
CA ARG A 19 -19.51 4.26 0.66
C ARG A 19 -20.12 5.31 1.59
N ASN A 20 -20.03 5.09 2.91
CA ASN A 20 -20.61 5.93 3.96
C ASN A 20 -19.54 6.49 4.91
N SER A 21 -18.37 6.84 4.39
CA SER A 21 -17.29 7.39 5.22
C SER A 21 -17.66 8.77 5.77
N GLN A 22 -17.34 9.03 7.03
CA GLN A 22 -17.34 10.38 7.61
C GLN A 22 -16.04 11.15 7.33
N HIS A 23 -15.10 10.54 6.60
CA HIS A 23 -13.81 11.13 6.21
C HIS A 23 -13.86 11.63 4.76
N ILE A 24 -13.03 12.62 4.44
CA ILE A 24 -12.79 13.02 3.05
C ILE A 24 -11.91 11.95 2.41
N VAL A 25 -12.38 11.37 1.31
CA VAL A 25 -11.64 10.36 0.57
C VAL A 25 -11.26 10.92 -0.79
N ASN A 26 -9.98 11.19 -0.98
CA ASN A 26 -9.42 11.57 -2.26
C ASN A 26 -8.88 10.29 -2.93
N GLN A 27 -9.17 10.13 -4.20
CA GLN A 27 -8.63 9.01 -4.98
C GLN A 27 -7.62 9.55 -5.98
N SER A 28 -6.51 8.82 -6.12
CA SER A 28 -5.62 8.97 -7.25
C SER A 28 -6.42 8.78 -8.55
N SER A 29 -6.68 9.88 -9.27
CA SER A 29 -6.97 9.76 -10.69
C SER A 29 -5.71 9.24 -11.36
N SER A 30 -5.82 8.55 -12.50
CA SER A 30 -4.73 7.85 -13.22
C SER A 30 -3.46 8.68 -13.55
N PHE A 31 -3.37 9.93 -13.09
CA PHE A 31 -2.22 10.81 -13.11
C PHE A 31 -1.11 10.36 -12.16
N SER A 32 -0.17 9.61 -12.75
CA SER A 32 1.27 9.93 -12.77
C SER A 32 1.89 10.57 -11.51
N HIS A 33 1.77 9.93 -10.36
CA HIS A 33 2.80 10.11 -9.34
C HIS A 33 4.08 9.40 -9.84
N PRO A 34 5.28 9.98 -9.67
CA PRO A 34 6.51 9.30 -10.04
C PRO A 34 6.63 8.04 -9.18
N ARG A 35 6.13 6.92 -9.71
CA ARG A 35 6.40 5.59 -9.19
C ARG A 35 7.83 5.30 -9.57
N TYR A 36 8.75 5.63 -8.66
CA TYR A 36 10.16 5.29 -8.85
C TYR A 36 10.28 3.77 -8.85
N GLN A 37 10.37 3.18 -10.04
CA GLN A 37 10.84 1.81 -10.16
C GLN A 37 12.27 1.79 -9.66
N THR A 38 12.47 1.21 -8.49
CA THR A 38 13.81 0.97 -7.97
C THR A 38 14.35 -0.33 -8.55
N ASN A 39 15.67 -0.52 -8.53
CA ASN A 39 16.31 -1.80 -8.89
C ASN A 39 15.88 -2.98 -7.99
N TRP A 40 15.15 -2.68 -6.91
CA TRP A 40 14.59 -3.60 -5.93
C TRP A 40 13.13 -3.96 -6.25
N GLY A 41 12.50 -3.23 -7.17
CA GLY A 41 11.16 -3.50 -7.68
C GLY A 41 10.20 -2.31 -7.62
N LYS A 42 8.92 -2.59 -7.87
CA LYS A 42 7.83 -1.62 -7.77
C LYS A 42 7.54 -1.27 -6.31
N PHE A 43 8.53 -0.68 -5.64
CA PHE A 43 8.28 0.14 -4.48
C PHE A 43 7.74 1.46 -5.00
N ALA A 44 6.54 1.85 -4.56
CA ALA A 44 6.13 3.23 -4.76
C ALA A 44 6.86 4.05 -3.69
N VAL A 45 7.97 4.68 -4.08
CA VAL A 45 8.49 5.82 -3.32
C VAL A 45 7.43 6.90 -3.46
N TRP A 46 6.63 7.05 -2.42
CA TRP A 46 5.45 7.89 -2.44
C TRP A 46 5.78 9.19 -1.73
N LYS A 47 6.02 10.22 -2.54
CA LYS A 47 6.15 11.60 -2.05
C LYS A 47 4.95 12.40 -2.55
N PRO A 48 3.83 12.39 -1.81
CA PRO A 48 2.66 13.17 -2.16
C PRO A 48 2.95 14.63 -1.83
N GLU A 49 3.62 15.32 -2.75
CA GLU A 49 3.95 16.73 -2.56
C GLU A 49 2.71 17.63 -2.76
N TRP A 50 1.66 17.14 -3.42
CA TRP A 50 0.66 18.01 -4.05
C TRP A 50 -0.70 18.04 -3.34
N ASP A 51 -1.03 17.08 -2.47
CA ASP A 51 -2.31 17.05 -1.74
C ASP A 51 -2.14 16.94 -0.23
N ARG A 52 -2.82 17.80 0.54
CA ARG A 52 -2.92 17.67 2.00
C ARG A 52 -3.76 16.44 2.36
N HIS A 53 -3.13 15.38 2.85
CA HIS A 53 -3.79 14.18 3.37
C HIS A 53 -3.20 13.81 4.74
N ASP A 54 -4.02 13.19 5.58
CA ASP A 54 -3.64 12.77 6.94
C ASP A 54 -3.12 11.32 6.95
N ILE A 55 -3.61 10.49 6.02
CA ILE A 55 -3.23 9.09 5.88
C ILE A 55 -3.36 8.63 4.43
N ILE A 56 -2.49 7.71 4.03
CA ILE A 56 -2.54 7.06 2.72
C ILE A 56 -3.07 5.65 2.90
N HIS A 57 -4.03 5.24 2.09
CA HIS A 57 -4.54 3.88 2.09
C HIS A 57 -4.35 3.25 0.70
N THR A 58 -3.47 2.27 0.64
CA THR A 58 -3.06 1.61 -0.60
C THR A 58 -3.71 0.25 -0.79
N PHE A 59 -3.83 -0.16 -2.05
CA PHE A 59 -4.28 -1.50 -2.43
C PHE A 59 -3.17 -2.25 -3.17
N LYS A 60 -2.67 -3.34 -2.58
CA LYS A 60 -1.58 -4.19 -3.09
C LYS A 60 -0.26 -3.45 -3.37
N MET A 61 0.02 -2.36 -2.65
CA MET A 61 1.23 -1.55 -2.84
C MET A 61 1.87 -1.16 -1.51
N ILE A 62 3.14 -1.49 -1.33
CA ILE A 62 3.95 -1.06 -0.19
C ILE A 62 4.51 0.32 -0.50
N LEU A 63 4.40 1.23 0.48
CA LEU A 63 4.92 2.58 0.35
C LEU A 63 6.24 2.73 1.08
N CYS A 64 7.15 3.47 0.46
CA CYS A 64 8.26 4.11 1.15
C CYS A 64 7.91 5.60 1.30
N THR A 65 7.47 5.99 2.49
CA THR A 65 6.96 7.33 2.81
C THR A 65 7.14 7.62 4.30
N ASP A 66 7.28 8.88 4.71
CA ASP A 66 7.27 9.29 6.11
C ASP A 66 5.84 9.47 6.67
N LYS A 67 4.84 9.49 5.79
CA LYS A 67 3.44 9.67 6.15
C LYS A 67 2.81 8.41 6.74
N PRO A 68 1.83 8.55 7.64
CA PRO A 68 1.02 7.41 8.06
C PRO A 68 0.35 6.73 6.86
N TRP A 69 0.43 5.40 6.81
CA TRP A 69 -0.19 4.65 5.73
C TRP A 69 -0.77 3.31 6.18
N ILE A 70 -1.70 2.81 5.39
CA ILE A 70 -2.40 1.53 5.54
C ILE A 70 -2.32 0.82 4.19
N VAL A 71 -2.16 -0.50 4.20
CA VAL A 71 -2.22 -1.32 2.98
C VAL A 71 -3.27 -2.40 3.09
N THR A 72 -4.10 -2.52 2.06
CA THR A 72 -5.03 -3.64 1.88
C THR A 72 -4.49 -4.60 0.82
N SER A 73 -4.48 -5.90 1.14
CA SER A 73 -4.14 -6.98 0.21
C SER A 73 -5.27 -7.98 0.07
N GLU A 74 -5.54 -8.37 -1.18
CA GLU A 74 -6.56 -9.38 -1.50
C GLU A 74 -6.01 -10.80 -1.58
N ALA A 75 -4.70 -10.92 -1.75
CA ALA A 75 -3.97 -12.18 -1.82
C ALA A 75 -2.56 -11.92 -1.30
N ASN A 76 -1.57 -11.84 -2.20
CA ASN A 76 -0.18 -11.59 -1.85
C ASN A 76 0.08 -10.09 -1.65
N LEU A 77 0.71 -9.73 -0.52
CA LEU A 77 1.35 -8.43 -0.36
C LEU A 77 2.51 -8.34 -1.35
N PRO A 78 2.73 -7.15 -1.92
CA PRO A 78 2.48 -6.76 -3.31
C PRO A 78 2.83 -7.82 -4.37
N SER A 79 2.60 -7.49 -5.65
CA SER A 79 3.12 -8.26 -6.80
C SER A 79 4.66 -8.22 -6.75
N LEU A 80 5.24 -9.08 -5.91
CA LEU A 80 6.63 -9.48 -5.99
C LEU A 80 6.82 -10.51 -7.13
N GLU A 81 5.82 -10.70 -7.98
CA GLU A 81 5.93 -11.49 -9.21
C GLU A 81 7.08 -10.93 -10.06
N GLY A 82 8.12 -11.75 -10.21
CA GLY A 82 9.35 -11.36 -10.92
C GLY A 82 10.49 -10.85 -10.03
N TYR A 83 10.30 -10.72 -8.72
CA TYR A 83 11.32 -10.25 -7.79
C TYR A 83 11.92 -11.41 -6.99
N THR A 84 12.97 -12.01 -7.57
CA THR A 84 13.76 -13.10 -6.96
C THR A 84 14.88 -12.61 -6.04
N LYS A 85 14.98 -11.31 -5.76
CA LYS A 85 16.06 -10.74 -4.93
C LYS A 85 15.63 -10.66 -3.46
N SER A 86 16.31 -11.42 -2.60
CA SER A 86 16.13 -11.44 -1.14
C SER A 86 16.08 -10.04 -0.50
N GLN A 87 16.89 -9.09 -0.99
CA GLN A 87 16.96 -7.73 -0.47
C GLN A 87 15.66 -6.93 -0.67
N ALA A 88 14.95 -7.14 -1.79
CA ALA A 88 13.66 -6.48 -2.00
C ALA A 88 12.60 -6.97 -1.02
N ILE A 89 12.59 -8.28 -0.77
CA ILE A 89 11.67 -8.91 0.20
C ILE A 89 11.95 -8.35 1.60
N GLU A 90 13.21 -8.25 1.98
CA GLU A 90 13.61 -7.70 3.28
C GLU A 90 13.21 -6.23 3.45
N ILE A 91 13.47 -5.39 2.44
CA ILE A 91 13.05 -3.97 2.45
C ILE A 91 11.52 -3.87 2.59
N ALA A 92 10.78 -4.67 1.82
CA ALA A 92 9.31 -4.70 1.90
C ALA A 92 8.81 -5.10 3.30
N ARG A 93 9.43 -6.11 3.92
CA ARG A 93 9.12 -6.51 5.31
C ARG A 93 9.40 -5.38 6.29
N ASN A 94 10.56 -4.75 6.17
CA ASN A 94 10.96 -3.66 7.05
C ASN A 94 9.99 -2.49 6.95
N LEU A 95 9.61 -2.06 5.74
CA LEU A 95 8.62 -1.00 5.52
C LEU A 95 7.26 -1.33 6.16
N LEU A 96 6.82 -2.60 6.12
CA LEU A 96 5.57 -3.03 6.75
C LEU A 96 5.63 -3.04 8.29
N LEU A 97 6.83 -3.16 8.86
CA LEU A 97 7.10 -3.14 10.31
C LEU A 97 7.38 -1.73 10.84
N GLU A 98 7.58 -0.75 9.97
CA GLU A 98 7.81 0.63 10.38
C GLU A 98 6.60 1.24 11.10
N SER A 99 6.86 2.15 12.03
CA SER A 99 5.83 2.76 12.88
C SER A 99 4.79 3.61 12.12
N ASN A 100 5.12 4.08 10.92
CA ASN A 100 4.25 4.81 9.99
C ASN A 100 3.27 3.87 9.24
N CYS A 101 3.60 2.58 9.08
CA CYS A 101 2.69 1.54 8.60
C CYS A 101 1.70 1.22 9.72
N LYS A 102 0.54 1.90 9.70
CA LYS A 102 -0.43 1.83 10.81
C LYS A 102 -1.22 0.54 10.80
N LYS A 103 -1.43 -0.06 9.61
CA LYS A 103 -2.22 -1.28 9.49
C LYS A 103 -1.97 -2.00 8.17
N VAL A 104 -1.92 -3.33 8.27
CA VAL A 104 -1.99 -4.25 7.15
C VAL A 104 -3.35 -4.95 7.19
N ILE A 105 -4.15 -4.77 6.14
CA ILE A 105 -5.50 -5.31 6.03
C ILE A 105 -5.49 -6.46 5.03
N ALA A 106 -5.86 -7.65 5.49
CA ALA A 106 -6.15 -8.79 4.62
C ALA A 106 -7.66 -8.84 4.36
N VAL A 107 -8.09 -8.88 3.10
CA VAL A 107 -9.53 -8.98 2.77
C VAL A 107 -10.09 -10.40 3.00
N SER A 108 -9.22 -11.41 3.12
CA SER A 108 -9.60 -12.81 3.25
C SER A 108 -8.65 -13.57 4.19
N ILE A 109 -9.09 -14.73 4.68
CA ILE A 109 -8.24 -15.64 5.48
C ILE A 109 -7.03 -16.10 4.65
N HIS A 110 -7.24 -16.35 3.35
CA HIS A 110 -6.17 -16.72 2.43
C HIS A 110 -5.10 -15.61 2.34
N ALA A 111 -5.53 -14.35 2.15
CA ALA A 111 -4.62 -13.21 2.14
C ALA A 111 -3.88 -13.08 3.48
N LYS A 112 -4.58 -13.23 4.61
CA LYS A 112 -3.96 -13.18 5.94
C LYS A 112 -2.84 -14.22 6.07
N LYS A 113 -3.08 -15.45 5.63
CA LYS A 113 -2.07 -16.51 5.64
C LYS A 113 -0.85 -16.13 4.79
N SER A 114 -1.08 -15.66 3.57
CA SER A 114 0.00 -15.21 2.66
C SER A 114 0.87 -14.11 3.29
N ILE A 115 0.25 -13.13 3.96
CA ILE A 115 0.95 -12.07 4.67
C ILE A 115 1.80 -12.60 5.82
N LEU A 116 1.26 -13.53 6.62
CA LEU A 116 2.01 -14.13 7.72
C LEU A 116 3.19 -14.96 7.22
N ASP A 117 2.99 -15.73 6.15
CA ASP A 117 4.05 -16.53 5.54
C ASP A 117 5.12 -15.63 4.90
N PHE A 118 4.72 -14.49 4.34
CA PHE A 118 5.64 -13.46 3.86
C PHE A 118 6.58 -12.96 4.96
N HIS A 119 6.12 -12.83 6.22
CA HIS A 119 6.96 -12.36 7.34
C HIS A 119 7.77 -13.46 8.05
N LYS A 120 7.48 -14.74 7.82
CA LYS A 120 8.19 -15.86 8.48
C LYS A 120 9.44 -16.33 7.74
N ASN A 121 9.42 -16.22 6.41
CA ASN A 121 10.57 -16.54 5.56
C ASN A 121 11.56 -15.38 5.54
#